data_AF-A0A7W2I3Z0-F1
#
_entry.id   AF-A0A7W2I3Z0-F1
#
_cell.length_a   1.000
_cell.length_b   1.000
_cell.length_c   1.000
_cell.angle_alpha   90.00
_cell.angle_beta   90.00
_cell.angle_gamma   90.00
#
_symmetry.space_group_name_H-M   'P 1'
#
loop_
_entity.id
_entity.type
_entity.pdbx_description
1 polymer ?
#
loop_
_entity_poly.entity_id
_entity_poly.type
_entity_poly.pdbx_seq_one_letter_code
_entity_poly.pdbx_strand_id
1 'polypeptide(L)'
;MTFLQLTTETARAARSCIRSFGALPTAHLSPSRSASALATLQDTEHLLVDDTTSRLDTHLHDVAAFASEVEQADARFGKELTP
;
A
#
# COMPACT_ATOMS: atom_id res chain seq x y z
N MET A 1 -23.50 16.46 -53.45
CA MET A 1 -22.75 15.85 -52.33
C MET A 1 -21.61 15.04 -52.93
N THR A 2 -20.43 15.65 -53.10
CA THR A 2 -19.24 15.00 -53.66
C THR A 2 -18.46 14.36 -52.52
N PHE A 3 -18.50 13.03 -52.45
CA PHE A 3 -17.67 12.28 -51.51
C PHE A 3 -16.24 12.19 -52.06
N LEU A 4 -15.26 12.64 -51.26
CA LEU A 4 -13.85 12.44 -51.56
C LEU A 4 -13.56 10.93 -51.50
N GLN A 5 -13.39 10.32 -52.66
CA GLN A 5 -12.98 8.92 -52.76
C GLN A 5 -11.52 8.80 -52.37
N LEU A 6 -11.25 8.10 -51.26
CA LEU A 6 -9.90 7.86 -50.74
C LEU A 6 -9.16 6.86 -51.65
N THR A 7 -8.58 7.39 -52.73
CA THR A 7 -7.63 6.67 -53.58
C THR A 7 -6.20 6.81 -53.03
N THR A 8 -5.29 5.92 -53.40
CA THR A 8 -3.87 6.00 -53.03
C THR A 8 -3.20 7.33 -53.41
N GLU A 9 -3.70 7.99 -54.45
CA GLU A 9 -3.23 9.30 -54.91
C GLU A 9 -3.72 10.43 -53.98
N THR A 10 -5.00 10.44 -53.61
CA THR A 10 -5.53 11.40 -52.61
C THR A 10 -4.89 11.23 -51.23
N ALA A 11 -4.51 9.99 -50.86
CA ALA A 11 -3.83 9.71 -49.61
C ALA A 11 -2.40 10.30 -49.54
N ARG A 12 -1.73 10.47 -50.69
CA ARG A 12 -0.42 11.14 -50.75
C ARG A 12 -0.57 12.65 -50.62
N ALA A 13 -1.51 13.25 -51.35
CA ALA A 13 -1.81 14.67 -51.25
C ALA A 13 -2.24 15.09 -49.84
N ALA A 14 -3.09 14.28 -49.19
CA ALA A 14 -3.48 14.49 -47.80
C ALA A 14 -2.28 14.43 -46.85
N ARG A 15 -1.38 13.45 -47.03
CA ARG A 15 -0.16 13.32 -46.22
C ARG A 15 0.83 14.47 -46.43
N SER A 16 0.96 15.00 -47.64
CA SER A 16 1.82 16.17 -47.90
C SER A 16 1.31 17.46 -47.27
N CYS A 17 0.03 17.52 -46.90
CA CYS A 17 -0.56 18.67 -46.20
C CYS A 17 -0.45 18.57 -44.67
N ILE A 18 -0.01 17.43 -44.12
CA ILE A 18 0.22 17.27 -42.68
C ILE A 18 1.49 18.04 -42.33
N ARG A 19 1.33 19.15 -41.62
CA ARG A 19 2.47 19.90 -41.07
C ARG A 19 3.16 19.06 -40.00
N SER A 20 4.49 19.19 -39.91
CA SER A 20 5.24 18.68 -38.76
C SER A 20 4.78 19.44 -37.51
N PHE A 21 4.01 18.78 -36.65
CA PHE A 21 3.74 19.29 -35.31
C PHE A 21 5.04 19.14 -34.50
N GLY A 22 5.48 20.23 -33.86
CA GLY A 22 6.55 20.16 -32.86
C GLY A 22 6.18 19.18 -31.74
N ALA A 23 7.18 18.66 -31.03
CA ALA A 23 6.92 17.77 -29.91
C ALA A 23 5.90 18.41 -28.94
N LEU A 24 4.85 17.67 -28.62
CA LEU A 24 3.84 18.13 -27.68
C LEU A 24 4.49 18.33 -26.31
N PRO A 25 4.20 19.44 -25.61
CA PRO A 25 4.74 19.64 -24.27
C PRO A 25 4.21 18.54 -23.33
N THR A 26 5.13 17.85 -22.66
CA THR A 26 4.80 16.87 -21.63
C THR A 26 4.43 17.58 -20.34
N ALA A 27 3.20 17.40 -19.87
CA ALA A 27 2.78 17.85 -18.55
C ALA A 27 3.19 16.81 -17.49
N HIS A 28 4.08 17.19 -16.57
CA HIS A 28 4.39 16.40 -15.39
C HIS A 28 3.44 16.79 -14.27
N LEU A 29 2.50 15.91 -13.91
CA LEU A 29 1.63 16.10 -12.76
C LEU A 29 2.45 15.88 -11.48
N SER A 30 2.71 16.94 -10.71
CA SER A 30 3.27 16.80 -9.37
C SER A 30 2.21 16.26 -8.41
N PRO A 31 2.59 15.45 -7.40
CA PRO A 31 1.66 15.05 -6.35
C PRO A 31 1.06 16.29 -5.69
N SER A 32 -0.26 16.31 -5.51
CA SER A 32 -0.91 17.41 -4.81
C SER A 32 -0.39 17.48 -3.38
N ARG A 33 -0.33 18.70 -2.80
CA ARG A 33 0.06 18.87 -1.39
C ARG A 33 -0.79 18.02 -0.45
N SER A 34 -2.07 17.82 -0.78
CA SER A 34 -2.99 16.96 -0.05
C SER A 34 -2.62 15.48 -0.15
N ALA A 35 -2.19 15.00 -1.32
CA ALA A 35 -1.73 13.63 -1.48
C ALA A 35 -0.46 13.36 -0.65
N SER A 36 0.49 14.30 -0.64
CA SER A 36 1.68 14.20 0.22
C SER A 36 1.34 14.23 1.71
N ALA A 37 0.44 15.12 2.14
CA ALA A 37 0.01 15.19 3.53
C ALA A 37 -0.72 13.92 3.98
N LEU A 38 -1.56 13.34 3.10
CA LEU A 38 -2.24 12.08 3.38
C LEU A 38 -1.25 10.92 3.53
N ALA A 39 -0.24 10.84 2.65
CA ALA A 39 0.81 9.81 2.77
C ALA A 39 1.56 9.92 4.11
N THR A 40 1.94 11.13 4.52
CA THR A 40 2.61 11.34 5.82
C THR A 40 1.73 10.94 7.01
N LEU A 41 0.42 11.22 6.95
CA LEU A 41 -0.51 10.77 7.97
C LEU A 41 -0.61 9.25 8.00
N GLN A 42 -0.73 8.61 6.83
CA GLN A 42 -0.78 7.15 6.73
C GLN A 42 0.47 6.49 7.32
N ASP A 43 1.66 7.01 7.03
CA ASP A 43 2.92 6.51 7.58
C ASP A 43 2.97 6.62 9.10
N THR A 44 2.49 7.74 9.64
CA THR A 44 2.47 7.99 11.10
C THR A 44 1.51 7.04 11.81
N GLU A 45 0.30 6.86 11.27
CA GLU A 45 -0.69 5.94 11.85
C GLU A 45 -0.24 4.49 11.78
N HIS A 46 0.46 4.09 10.70
CA HIS A 46 1.02 2.74 10.58
C HIS A 46 2.00 2.44 11.72
N LEU A 47 2.90 3.38 12.04
CA LEU A 47 3.84 3.23 13.15
C LEU A 47 3.15 3.08 14.50
N LEU A 48 2.03 3.79 14.72
CA LEU A 48 1.24 3.67 15.95
C LEU A 48 0.54 2.31 16.05
N VAL A 49 0.01 1.80 14.94
CA VAL A 49 -0.59 0.47 14.89
C VAL A 49 0.45 -0.60 15.18
N ASP A 50 1.64 -0.50 14.61
CA ASP A 50 2.72 -1.46 14.83
C ASP A 50 3.22 -1.45 16.29
N ASP A 51 3.40 -0.27 16.91
CA ASP A 51 3.81 -0.18 18.32
C ASP A 51 2.75 -0.77 19.25
N THR A 52 1.48 -0.42 19.03
CA THR A 52 0.39 -0.90 19.87
C THR A 52 0.18 -2.41 19.74
N THR A 53 0.25 -2.96 18.52
CA THR A 53 0.12 -4.40 18.29
C THR A 53 1.29 -5.17 18.91
N SER A 54 2.53 -4.68 18.77
CA SER A 54 3.72 -5.27 19.40
C SER A 54 3.63 -5.30 20.93
N ARG A 55 3.16 -4.20 21.54
CA ARG A 55 2.99 -4.13 22.99
C ARG A 55 1.90 -5.07 23.50
N LEU A 56 0.81 -5.21 22.75
CA LEU A 56 -0.26 -6.16 23.07
C LEU A 56 0.23 -7.61 22.97
N ASP A 57 0.97 -7.95 21.92
CA ASP A 57 1.55 -9.28 21.73
C ASP A 57 2.49 -9.65 22.88
N THR A 58 3.40 -8.72 23.24
CA THR A 58 4.32 -8.89 24.37
C THR A 58 3.55 -9.13 25.68
N HIS A 59 2.54 -8.31 25.96
CA HIS A 59 1.75 -8.45 27.18
C HIS A 59 0.99 -9.78 27.24
N LEU A 60 0.40 -10.23 26.13
CA LEU A 60 -0.28 -11.51 26.06
C LEU A 60 0.69 -12.68 26.24
N HIS A 61 1.90 -12.56 25.69
CA HIS A 61 2.96 -13.53 25.91
C HIS A 61 3.34 -13.64 27.39
N ASP A 62 3.55 -12.51 28.07
CA ASP A 62 3.86 -12.47 29.50
C ASP A 62 2.75 -13.10 30.35
N VAL A 63 1.49 -12.81 30.04
CA VAL A 63 0.32 -13.39 30.73
C VAL A 63 0.27 -14.91 30.51
N ALA A 64 0.53 -15.39 29.29
CA ALA A 64 0.56 -16.82 29.00
C ALA A 64 1.72 -17.53 29.71
N ALA A 65 2.90 -16.90 29.76
CA ALA A 65 4.06 -17.42 30.49
C ALA A 65 3.75 -17.53 31.99
N PHE A 66 3.17 -16.49 32.58
CA PHE A 66 2.74 -16.50 33.98
C PHE A 66 1.73 -17.61 34.26
N ALA A 67 0.71 -17.77 33.40
CA ALA A 67 -0.27 -18.85 33.57
C ALA A 67 0.37 -20.24 33.51
N SER A 68 1.34 -20.44 32.61
CA SER A 68 2.10 -21.70 32.52
C SER A 68 2.95 -21.95 33.77
N GLU A 69 3.59 -20.92 34.33
CA GLU A 69 4.34 -21.05 35.59
C GLU A 69 3.42 -21.44 36.76
N VAL A 70 2.24 -20.83 36.84
CA VAL A 70 1.23 -21.17 37.86
C VAL A 70 0.77 -22.62 37.71
N GLU A 71 0.48 -23.07 36.49
CA GLU A 71 0.08 -24.47 36.22
C GLU A 71 1.20 -25.46 36.63
N GLN A 72 2.46 -25.14 36.30
CA GLN A 72 3.60 -25.98 36.68
C GLN A 72 3.79 -26.03 38.19
N ALA A 73 3.64 -24.89 38.88
CA ALA A 73 3.72 -24.82 40.33
C ALA A 73 2.61 -25.63 41.00
N ASP A 74 1.37 -25.50 40.52
CA ASP A 74 0.22 -26.25 41.03
C ASP A 74 0.41 -27.76 40.83
N ALA A 75 0.85 -28.19 39.64
CA ALA A 75 1.15 -29.58 39.36
C ALA A 75 2.28 -30.14 40.25
N ARG A 76 3.28 -29.32 40.58
CA ARG A 76 4.36 -29.71 41.49
C ARG A 76 3.85 -29.87 42.92
N PHE A 77 3.15 -28.88 43.45
CA PHE A 77 2.62 -28.94 44.80
C PHE A 77 1.58 -30.06 44.96
N GLY A 78 0.73 -30.28 43.95
CA GLY A 78 -0.22 -31.38 43.93
C GLY A 78 0.45 -32.75 44.07
N LYS A 79 1.58 -32.97 43.38
CA LYS A 79 2.37 -34.21 43.51
C LYS A 79 3.05 -34.35 44.87
N GLU A 80 3.55 -33.26 45.44
CA GLU A 80 4.19 -33.26 46.77
C GLU A 80 3.18 -33.46 47.92
N LEU A 81 1.89 -33.17 47.69
CA LEU A 81 0.81 -33.30 48.67
C LEU A 81 0.05 -34.64 48.62
N THR A 82 0.19 -35.41 47.54
CA THR A 82 -0.32 -36.78 47.47
C THR A 82 0.72 -37.77 48.03
N PRO A 83 0.40 -38.55 49.09
CA PRO A 83 1.32 -39.51 49.72
C PRO A 83 1.66 -40.72 48.86
#